data_AF-A0A1I0S460-F1
#
_entry.id   AF-A0A1I0S460-F1
#
_cell.length_a   1.000
_cell.length_b   1.000
_cell.length_c   1.000
_cell.angle_alpha   90.00
_cell.angle_beta   90.00
_cell.angle_gamma   90.00
#
_symmetry.space_group_name_H-M   'P 1'
#
loop_
_entity.id
_entity.type
_entity.pdbx_description
1 polymer ?
#
loop_
_entity_poly.entity_id
_entity_poly.type
_entity_poly.pdbx_seq_one_letter_code
_entity_poly.pdbx_strand_id
1 'polypeptide(L)'
;MKRTLLSFLMSFAFISAFAQIPAGYYDGTSGLTGAPLKTKLKQIITNGHVDHGYNGLWTGYQTTDIDKFYENDNSVLDIYSENPNGADPYNYTPGSNQCGNYNSEGDCYNREHIVPQSLFNEQPPMVSDIHFIRPTDGKVNGMRSNYPFGKVSTASFNSQNGSKLGNSASPGYSGTVFEPIDAFKGDVARMIFYFVTRYENQLSSFSTGNMLGDSAFPGLQTWELNQLLAWNALDPVSAAEIERNNKSYVFQGNRNPYIDHPEYVNQIWGTPIVDTEAPSVPTNLATNNPTANSISLSWTASTDNVGVAGYDIYKDGVFYATVSGTTATVSGLNPSTTYSFYIIAKDAAGNPSTSSNTATGTTLAGQPGGGSCGTETFESIPNGGNGYGLRTWTNDGITWNATDARTDQTINNKAITLRVGNLTSSSVSGGIQSLTVTTSLKFGSGAGVLNVEVNGVQVGTVPYSATTNTTTTTTINNINVTGNVVIKITNPTTNTNGPRVAIDDLSWTCYSGALGTVETIKEKSFSVYPNPVRNNELFVKGENLKTISKAQIYDLSGKLIETIENPFKNSNKINLKGLVKGNYILKTDTFSTKFIVE
;
A
#
# COMPACT_ATOMS: atom_id res chain seq x y z
N MET A 1 19.91 88.17 -3.66
CA MET A 1 20.23 88.08 -2.21
C MET A 1 19.53 86.84 -1.66
N LYS A 2 20.26 85.85 -1.14
CA LYS A 2 20.37 85.53 0.31
C LYS A 2 18.99 85.23 0.95
N ARG A 3 18.72 84.19 1.74
CA ARG A 3 19.51 83.12 2.37
C ARG A 3 18.50 82.24 3.15
N THR A 4 18.60 80.92 3.03
CA THR A 4 18.70 79.87 4.08
C THR A 4 17.84 79.83 5.37
N LEU A 5 17.55 78.57 5.74
CA LEU A 5 17.37 77.87 7.05
C LEU A 5 15.92 77.51 7.45
N LEU A 6 15.50 76.23 7.50
CA LEU A 6 15.93 75.00 8.22
C LEU A 6 15.28 74.86 9.62
N SER A 7 14.51 73.80 9.81
CA SER A 7 14.15 73.08 11.06
C SER A 7 13.31 71.86 10.62
N PHE A 8 13.83 70.68 10.27
CA PHE A 8 14.55 69.62 11.00
C PHE A 8 13.85 69.03 12.24
N LEU A 9 13.37 67.80 12.04
CA LEU A 9 13.21 66.64 12.94
C LEU A 9 12.40 66.75 14.24
N MET A 10 11.31 65.96 14.28
CA MET A 10 11.20 64.89 15.27
C MET A 10 10.35 63.74 14.69
N SER A 11 11.02 62.80 14.03
CA SER A 11 10.46 61.47 13.73
C SER A 11 10.71 60.60 14.96
N PHE A 12 9.64 60.13 15.60
CA PHE A 12 9.71 59.04 16.56
C PHE A 12 10.01 57.75 15.78
N ALA A 13 11.31 57.44 15.65
CA ALA A 13 11.74 56.11 15.26
C ALA A 13 11.55 55.18 16.47
N PHE A 14 10.43 54.45 16.50
CA PHE A 14 10.36 53.21 17.27
C PHE A 14 11.25 52.19 16.55
N ILE A 15 12.51 52.10 16.97
CA ILE A 15 13.39 50.98 16.61
C ILE A 15 12.94 49.81 17.47
N SER A 16 12.04 48.98 16.94
CA SER A 16 11.90 47.62 17.43
C SER A 16 13.23 46.91 17.19
N ALA A 17 14.00 46.68 18.25
CA ALA A 17 15.24 45.95 18.19
C ALA A 17 14.94 44.47 17.89
N PHE A 18 14.84 44.11 16.61
CA PHE A 18 15.01 42.73 16.18
C PHE A 18 16.40 42.30 16.64
N ALA A 19 16.50 41.20 17.39
CA ALA A 19 17.80 40.67 17.79
C ALA A 19 18.52 40.14 16.54
N GLN A 20 19.35 40.97 15.91
CA GLN A 20 20.09 40.60 14.70
C GLN A 20 21.08 39.46 15.00
N ILE A 21 21.45 38.73 13.95
CA ILE A 21 22.55 37.75 13.99
C ILE A 21 23.77 38.42 14.64
N PRO A 22 24.37 37.86 15.70
CA PRO A 22 25.54 38.46 16.32
C PRO A 22 26.64 38.68 15.29
N ALA A 23 27.30 39.84 15.34
CA ALA A 23 28.39 40.13 14.42
C ALA A 23 29.47 39.03 14.50
N GLY A 24 29.87 38.50 13.34
CA GLY A 24 30.87 37.44 13.24
C GLY A 24 30.38 36.04 13.62
N TYR A 25 29.08 35.83 13.87
CA TYR A 25 28.55 34.51 14.29
C TYR A 25 28.89 33.39 13.31
N TYR A 26 28.87 33.68 11.99
CA TYR A 26 29.19 32.72 10.92
C TYR A 26 30.62 32.84 10.37
N ASP A 27 31.57 33.40 11.14
CA ASP A 27 32.93 33.58 10.65
C ASP A 27 33.61 32.27 10.23
N GLY A 28 34.24 32.32 9.05
CA GLY A 28 34.94 31.20 8.43
C GLY A 28 34.06 30.25 7.61
N THR A 29 32.81 30.61 7.30
CA THR A 29 31.98 29.88 6.30
C THR A 29 32.24 30.32 4.87
N SER A 30 32.82 31.51 4.66
CA SER A 30 33.05 32.10 3.33
C SER A 30 33.79 31.15 2.38
N GLY A 31 33.18 30.87 1.23
CA GLY A 31 33.74 30.04 0.16
C GLY A 31 33.66 28.52 0.41
N LEU A 32 33.13 28.08 1.55
CA LEU A 32 32.88 26.66 1.80
C LEU A 32 31.56 26.22 1.15
N THR A 33 31.52 24.99 0.66
CA THR A 33 30.32 24.30 0.17
C THR A 33 30.35 22.84 0.63
N GLY A 34 29.27 22.09 0.41
CA GLY A 34 29.22 20.66 0.68
C GLY A 34 29.49 20.28 2.14
N ALA A 35 30.11 19.12 2.34
CA ALA A 35 30.51 18.63 3.65
C ALA A 35 31.38 19.63 4.46
N PRO A 36 32.40 20.31 3.87
CA PRO A 36 33.16 21.33 4.58
C PRO A 36 32.31 22.45 5.21
N LEU A 37 31.32 22.98 4.48
CA LEU A 37 30.41 23.99 5.01
C LEU A 37 29.55 23.42 6.14
N LYS A 38 28.98 22.23 5.95
CA LYS A 38 28.18 21.53 6.98
C LYS A 38 28.98 21.33 8.28
N THR A 39 30.20 20.80 8.20
CA THR A 39 31.07 20.60 9.36
C THR A 39 31.47 21.92 10.03
N LYS A 40 31.70 23.00 9.25
CA LYS A 40 31.99 24.32 9.82
C LYS A 40 30.79 24.91 10.56
N LEU A 41 29.58 24.80 9.99
CA LEU A 41 28.35 25.20 10.66
C LEU A 41 28.14 24.40 11.94
N LYS A 42 28.34 23.08 11.91
CA LYS A 42 28.31 22.21 13.10
C LYS A 42 29.20 22.75 14.22
N GLN A 43 30.43 23.17 13.91
CA GLN A 43 31.33 23.75 14.92
C GLN A 43 30.75 25.04 15.53
N ILE A 44 30.22 25.94 14.68
CA ILE A 44 29.62 27.21 15.10
C ILE A 44 28.42 26.96 16.03
N ILE A 45 27.47 26.12 15.62
CA ILE A 45 26.22 25.90 16.36
C ILE A 45 26.36 24.94 17.54
N THR A 46 27.49 24.23 17.63
CA THR A 46 27.89 23.51 18.85
C THR A 46 28.46 24.46 19.88
N ASN A 47 29.18 25.50 19.44
CA ASN A 47 29.79 26.48 20.31
C ASN A 47 28.73 27.40 20.92
N GLY A 48 28.76 27.58 22.24
CA GLY A 48 27.82 28.45 22.95
C GLY A 48 26.43 27.85 23.21
N HIS A 49 26.14 26.64 22.74
CA HIS A 49 24.88 25.96 23.08
C HIS A 49 24.82 25.65 24.58
N VAL A 50 23.70 26.00 25.22
CA VAL A 50 23.40 25.74 26.62
C VAL A 50 22.18 24.82 26.70
N ASP A 51 22.38 23.64 27.27
CA ASP A 51 21.30 22.69 27.53
C ASP A 51 20.55 23.08 28.81
N HIS A 52 19.28 23.48 28.66
CA HIS A 52 18.39 23.81 29.77
C HIS A 52 17.59 22.61 30.30
N GLY A 53 17.89 21.41 29.80
CA GLY A 53 17.21 20.18 30.13
C GLY A 53 15.78 20.11 29.57
N TYR A 54 15.21 18.91 29.62
CA TYR A 54 13.90 18.63 29.01
C TYR A 54 12.75 19.49 29.58
N ASN A 55 12.79 19.76 30.89
CA ASN A 55 11.82 20.64 31.54
C ASN A 55 12.02 22.12 31.17
N GLY A 56 13.24 22.53 30.80
CA GLY A 56 13.55 23.91 30.39
C GLY A 56 12.80 24.35 29.13
N LEU A 57 12.44 23.41 28.25
CA LEU A 57 11.66 23.68 27.04
C LEU A 57 10.33 24.40 27.34
N TRP A 58 9.66 24.06 28.45
CA TRP A 58 8.41 24.75 28.85
C TRP A 58 8.60 26.24 29.14
N THR A 59 9.79 26.63 29.63
CA THR A 59 10.15 28.02 29.83
C THR A 59 10.50 28.67 28.50
N GLY A 60 11.20 27.96 27.61
CA GLY A 60 11.55 28.45 26.27
C GLY A 60 10.33 28.83 25.44
N TYR A 61 9.33 27.94 25.36
CA TYR A 61 8.12 28.11 24.55
C TYR A 61 7.29 29.35 24.90
N GLN A 62 7.36 29.83 26.15
CA GLN A 62 6.71 31.08 26.56
C GLN A 62 7.30 32.32 25.86
N THR A 63 8.38 32.15 25.10
CA THR A 63 9.02 33.21 24.32
C THR A 63 9.28 32.84 22.86
N THR A 64 9.61 31.59 22.56
CA THR A 64 10.04 31.15 21.22
C THR A 64 8.90 30.81 20.27
N ASP A 65 7.76 30.38 20.80
CA ASP A 65 6.66 29.80 20.02
C ASP A 65 5.34 30.50 20.37
N ILE A 66 5.35 31.84 20.33
CA ILE A 66 4.17 32.67 20.56
C ILE A 66 3.63 33.13 19.21
N ASP A 67 2.33 32.93 18.95
CA ASP A 67 1.73 33.44 17.73
C ASP A 67 1.60 34.97 17.78
N LYS A 68 2.39 35.59 16.89
CA LYS A 68 2.47 37.04 16.64
C LYS A 68 2.52 37.34 15.14
N PHE A 69 2.14 36.37 14.31
CA PHE A 69 2.30 36.48 12.87
C PHE A 69 1.04 36.07 12.10
N TYR A 70 0.22 35.20 12.68
CA TYR A 70 -1.08 34.81 12.15
C TYR A 70 -2.19 35.62 12.83
N GLU A 71 -2.98 35.03 13.72
CA GLU A 71 -4.06 35.71 14.45
C GLU A 71 -3.54 36.80 15.40
N ASN A 72 -2.26 36.76 15.77
CA ASN A 72 -1.63 37.69 16.71
C ASN A 72 -2.28 37.67 18.10
N ASP A 73 -2.79 36.51 18.52
CA ASP A 73 -3.56 36.37 19.76
C ASP A 73 -2.68 36.06 20.99
N ASN A 74 -1.37 35.88 20.80
CA ASN A 74 -0.38 35.46 21.80
C ASN A 74 -0.62 34.05 22.37
N SER A 75 -1.35 33.20 21.64
CA SER A 75 -1.41 31.78 21.90
C SER A 75 -0.07 31.10 21.55
N VAL A 76 0.03 29.80 21.81
CA VAL A 76 1.15 28.99 21.34
C VAL A 76 1.06 28.84 19.82
N LEU A 77 2.15 29.16 19.11
CA LEU A 77 2.29 28.92 17.68
C LEU A 77 2.54 27.43 17.42
N ASP A 78 1.45 26.67 17.35
CA ASP A 78 1.39 25.23 17.14
C ASP A 78 1.18 24.90 15.65
N ILE A 79 2.20 24.35 15.01
CA ILE A 79 2.17 23.98 13.59
C ILE A 79 1.11 22.89 13.24
N TYR A 80 0.49 22.25 14.24
CA TYR A 80 -0.56 21.24 14.08
C TYR A 80 -1.99 21.75 14.33
N SER A 81 -2.16 22.95 14.88
CA SER A 81 -3.45 23.65 14.97
C SER A 81 -3.53 24.80 13.99
N GLU A 82 -2.40 25.46 13.73
CA GLU A 82 -2.33 26.73 13.03
C GLU A 82 -2.98 26.69 11.65
N ASN A 83 -3.84 27.68 11.38
CA ASN A 83 -4.52 27.90 10.12
C ASN A 83 -4.13 29.27 9.53
N PRO A 84 -3.15 29.31 8.60
CA PRO A 84 -2.62 30.57 8.06
C PRO A 84 -3.63 31.52 7.40
N ASN A 85 -4.84 31.04 7.08
CA ASN A 85 -5.86 31.78 6.33
C ASN A 85 -7.11 32.10 7.16
N GLY A 86 -7.11 31.86 8.47
CA GLY A 86 -8.20 32.21 9.37
C GLY A 86 -8.10 31.49 10.69
N ALA A 87 -9.04 31.74 11.60
CA ALA A 87 -8.91 31.26 12.98
C ALA A 87 -8.57 29.77 13.13
N ASP A 88 -7.67 29.52 14.07
CA ASP A 88 -7.32 28.19 14.53
C ASP A 88 -8.52 27.38 15.02
N PRO A 89 -8.53 26.05 14.78
CA PRO A 89 -9.55 25.16 15.31
C PRO A 89 -9.56 25.13 16.84
N TYR A 90 -8.40 25.36 17.47
CA TYR A 90 -8.18 25.48 18.90
C TYR A 90 -6.84 26.16 19.15
N ASN A 91 -6.72 26.85 20.28
CA ASN A 91 -5.50 27.55 20.66
C ASN A 91 -5.11 27.25 22.12
N TYR A 92 -3.83 27.44 22.43
CA TYR A 92 -3.28 27.14 23.75
C TYR A 92 -2.69 28.38 24.41
N THR A 93 -2.94 28.54 25.71
CA THR A 93 -2.28 29.58 26.50
C THR A 93 -0.88 29.10 26.90
N PRO A 94 0.19 29.85 26.52
CA PRO A 94 1.55 29.53 26.91
C PRO A 94 1.68 29.36 28.44
N GLY A 95 2.27 28.25 28.88
CA GLY A 95 2.51 27.98 30.30
C GLY A 95 1.36 27.31 31.05
N SER A 96 0.16 27.19 30.47
CA SER A 96 -1.02 26.65 31.17
C SER A 96 -1.50 25.31 30.61
N ASN A 97 -1.61 25.17 29.28
CA ASN A 97 -2.21 24.00 28.64
C ASN A 97 -1.22 22.86 28.34
N GLN A 98 -0.27 22.61 29.24
CA GLN A 98 0.82 21.62 29.06
C GLN A 98 0.40 20.22 29.53
N CYS A 99 0.67 19.18 28.74
CA CYS A 99 0.33 17.80 29.16
C CYS A 99 1.23 16.72 28.55
N GLY A 100 1.07 15.48 29.04
CA GLY A 100 1.60 14.27 28.41
C GLY A 100 0.54 13.21 28.09
N ASN A 101 -0.75 13.48 28.39
CA ASN A 101 -1.88 12.59 28.11
C ASN A 101 -2.98 13.39 27.40
N TYR A 102 -3.50 12.86 26.30
CA TYR A 102 -4.48 13.51 25.43
C TYR A 102 -5.35 12.43 24.77
N ASN A 103 -6.62 12.75 24.53
CA ASN A 103 -7.59 11.86 23.86
C ASN A 103 -8.02 12.43 22.51
N SER A 104 -8.18 13.75 22.43
CA SER A 104 -8.64 14.49 21.26
C SER A 104 -7.71 15.67 20.95
N GLU A 105 -7.77 16.15 19.71
CA GLU A 105 -7.17 17.44 19.34
C GLU A 105 -7.80 18.57 20.16
N GLY A 106 -7.00 19.55 20.56
CA GLY A 106 -7.43 20.67 21.39
C GLY A 106 -7.37 20.41 22.90
N ASP A 107 -7.01 19.21 23.35
CA ASP A 107 -6.94 18.89 24.79
C ASP A 107 -5.82 19.70 25.48
N CYS A 108 -4.63 19.71 24.88
CA CYS A 108 -3.41 20.30 25.42
C CYS A 108 -2.25 20.17 24.43
N TYR A 109 -1.21 20.99 24.61
CA TYR A 109 0.01 20.89 23.83
C TYR A 109 1.11 20.09 24.54
N ASN A 110 1.94 19.43 23.76
CA ASN A 110 3.08 18.63 24.17
C ASN A 110 4.33 19.01 23.34
N ARG A 111 5.49 18.45 23.70
CA ARG A 111 6.74 18.63 22.96
C ARG A 111 6.78 17.67 21.78
N GLU A 112 6.79 18.21 20.58
CA GLU A 112 7.03 17.48 19.35
C GLU A 112 8.52 17.51 19.02
N HIS A 113 9.16 16.35 19.08
CA HIS A 113 10.51 16.17 18.56
C HIS A 113 10.43 15.92 17.06
N ILE A 114 10.64 16.96 16.25
CA ILE A 114 10.58 16.88 14.78
C ILE A 114 11.49 15.76 14.27
N VAL A 115 12.69 15.63 14.84
CA VAL A 115 13.46 14.38 14.77
C VAL A 115 13.11 13.50 15.97
N PRO A 116 12.44 12.33 15.81
CA PRO A 116 11.89 11.59 16.94
C PRO A 116 12.96 11.18 17.96
N GLN A 117 12.69 11.42 19.24
CA GLN A 117 13.63 11.11 20.32
C GLN A 117 13.98 9.61 20.46
N SER A 118 13.13 8.73 19.94
CA SER A 118 13.40 7.29 19.84
C SER A 118 14.59 6.96 18.93
N LEU A 119 14.97 7.85 18.01
CA LEU A 119 16.09 7.60 17.09
C LEU A 119 17.45 7.77 17.75
N PHE A 120 17.52 8.53 18.84
CA PHE A 120 18.75 8.85 19.56
C PHE A 120 18.69 8.49 21.05
N ASN A 121 17.78 7.58 21.44
CA ASN A 121 17.62 7.07 22.81
C ASN A 121 17.44 8.17 23.87
N GLU A 122 16.71 9.24 23.52
CA GLU A 122 16.39 10.36 24.42
C GLU A 122 17.63 11.01 25.06
N GLN A 123 18.80 10.88 24.41
CA GLN A 123 20.05 11.35 24.98
C GLN A 123 20.15 12.89 24.98
N PRO A 124 20.71 13.50 26.04
CA PRO A 124 21.08 14.90 26.02
C PRO A 124 22.31 15.14 25.12
N PRO A 125 22.45 16.35 24.54
CA PRO A 125 21.53 17.48 24.64
C PRO A 125 20.39 17.45 23.62
N MET A 126 20.29 16.41 22.78
CA MET A 126 19.31 16.33 21.69
C MET A 126 17.88 16.38 22.20
N VAL A 127 17.58 15.67 23.29
CA VAL A 127 16.23 15.59 23.86
C VAL A 127 15.65 16.95 24.29
N SER A 128 16.49 17.98 24.45
CA SER A 128 16.13 19.29 24.99
C SER A 128 16.52 20.49 24.10
N ASP A 129 16.95 20.26 22.86
CA ASP A 129 17.33 21.34 21.95
C ASP A 129 16.09 21.99 21.31
N ILE A 130 15.84 23.26 21.67
CA ILE A 130 14.63 23.98 21.25
C ILE A 130 14.58 24.27 19.74
N HIS A 131 15.70 24.17 19.00
CA HIS A 131 15.69 24.47 17.56
C HIS A 131 14.86 23.48 16.75
N PHE A 132 14.71 22.23 17.20
CA PHE A 132 13.93 21.21 16.49
C PHE A 132 12.77 20.62 17.32
N ILE A 133 12.54 21.13 18.53
CA ILE A 133 11.44 20.67 19.38
C ILE A 133 10.41 21.78 19.53
N ARG A 134 9.19 21.52 19.03
CA ARG A 134 8.08 22.50 19.01
C ARG A 134 7.02 22.16 20.06
N PRO A 135 6.34 23.15 20.65
CA PRO A 135 5.08 22.91 21.35
C PRO A 135 3.97 22.71 20.32
N THR A 136 3.32 21.54 20.34
CA THR A 136 2.25 21.21 19.40
C THR A 136 1.12 20.42 20.03
N ASP A 137 -0.02 20.35 19.36
CA ASP A 137 -1.17 19.56 19.77
C ASP A 137 -0.74 18.13 20.15
N GLY A 138 -1.10 17.72 21.37
CA GLY A 138 -0.71 16.42 21.90
C GLY A 138 -1.24 15.28 21.04
N LYS A 139 -2.49 15.35 20.58
CA LYS A 139 -3.12 14.28 19.79
C LYS A 139 -2.45 14.16 18.42
N VAL A 140 -2.22 15.25 17.71
CA VAL A 140 -1.54 15.22 16.40
C VAL A 140 -0.10 14.73 16.52
N ASN A 141 0.65 15.19 17.54
CA ASN A 141 1.97 14.67 17.89
C ASN A 141 1.93 13.13 18.14
N GLY A 142 1.00 12.67 18.96
CA GLY A 142 0.81 11.24 19.23
C GLY A 142 0.45 10.42 17.99
N MET A 143 -0.32 10.99 17.05
CA MET A 143 -0.61 10.36 15.76
C MET A 143 0.63 10.34 14.85
N ARG A 144 1.45 11.40 14.85
CA ARG A 144 2.70 11.47 14.09
C ARG A 144 3.71 10.43 14.57
N SER A 145 3.75 10.10 15.87
CA SER A 145 4.60 9.04 16.43
C SER A 145 6.07 9.25 16.06
N ASN A 146 6.75 8.22 15.50
CA ASN A 146 8.11 8.31 15.00
C ASN A 146 8.19 8.25 13.46
N TYR A 147 7.09 8.53 12.76
CA TYR A 147 7.07 8.48 11.31
C TYR A 147 7.89 9.64 10.70
N PRO A 148 8.64 9.38 9.61
CA PRO A 148 9.35 10.43 8.88
C PRO A 148 8.36 11.41 8.23
N PHE A 149 8.85 12.59 7.87
CA PHE A 149 8.04 13.58 7.19
C PHE A 149 8.06 13.35 5.68
N GLY A 150 6.91 13.45 5.03
CA GLY A 150 6.81 13.23 3.59
C GLY A 150 5.44 13.55 3.05
N LYS A 151 5.28 13.45 1.73
CA LYS A 151 4.00 13.71 1.05
C LYS A 151 3.08 12.50 1.23
N VAL A 152 1.84 12.71 1.64
CA VAL A 152 0.85 11.63 1.82
C VAL A 152 0.05 11.44 0.52
N SER A 153 0.03 10.21 0.01
CA SER A 153 -0.85 9.81 -1.11
C SER A 153 -2.28 9.53 -0.62
N THR A 154 -2.41 8.63 0.35
CA THR A 154 -3.68 8.19 0.93
C THR A 154 -3.60 8.38 2.44
N ALA A 155 -4.42 9.29 2.97
CA ALA A 155 -4.44 9.61 4.40
C ALA A 155 -5.18 8.55 5.20
N SER A 156 -4.53 8.04 6.25
CA SER A 156 -5.15 7.24 7.32
C SER A 156 -5.65 8.11 8.48
N PHE A 157 -5.13 9.34 8.59
CA PHE A 157 -5.57 10.35 9.55
C PHE A 157 -5.40 11.76 8.94
N ASN A 158 -6.31 12.67 9.30
CA ASN A 158 -6.24 14.10 9.01
C ASN A 158 -6.46 14.85 10.33
N SER A 159 -5.58 15.80 10.66
CA SER A 159 -5.82 16.74 11.75
C SER A 159 -6.84 17.81 11.34
N GLN A 160 -7.32 18.58 12.31
CA GLN A 160 -8.25 19.68 12.04
C GLN A 160 -7.63 20.81 11.20
N ASN A 161 -6.32 21.05 11.32
CA ASN A 161 -5.62 22.03 10.48
C ASN A 161 -5.31 21.51 9.07
N GLY A 162 -5.49 20.21 8.80
CA GLY A 162 -5.28 19.60 7.49
C GLY A 162 -3.95 18.87 7.31
N SER A 163 -3.14 18.74 8.37
CA SER A 163 -1.99 17.83 8.39
C SER A 163 -2.43 16.38 8.26
N LYS A 164 -1.60 15.52 7.68
CA LYS A 164 -1.98 14.16 7.28
C LYS A 164 -0.98 13.13 7.78
N LEU A 165 -1.48 11.94 8.09
CA LEU A 165 -0.68 10.73 8.24
C LEU A 165 -1.17 9.72 7.21
N GLY A 166 -0.27 9.02 6.53
CA GLY A 166 -0.67 8.00 5.57
C GLY A 166 0.47 7.41 4.75
N ASN A 167 0.11 6.70 3.68
CA ASN A 167 1.08 6.11 2.77
C ASN A 167 1.84 7.18 2.00
N SER A 168 3.17 7.03 1.94
CA SER A 168 4.06 7.95 1.24
C SER A 168 3.76 8.04 -0.26
N ALA A 169 3.73 9.26 -0.77
CA ALA A 169 3.86 9.64 -2.17
C ALA A 169 5.27 10.15 -2.51
N SER A 170 6.16 10.28 -1.51
CA SER A 170 7.51 10.80 -1.70
C SER A 170 8.38 9.81 -2.50
N PRO A 171 9.06 10.26 -3.57
CA PRO A 171 9.93 9.41 -4.39
C PRO A 171 10.98 8.67 -3.57
N GLY A 172 11.07 7.35 -3.75
CA GLY A 172 12.07 6.52 -3.09
C GLY A 172 11.66 6.01 -1.70
N TYR A 173 10.43 6.29 -1.23
CA TYR A 173 9.92 5.73 0.02
C TYR A 173 8.42 5.38 -0.07
N SER A 174 8.07 4.16 0.35
CA SER A 174 6.69 3.62 0.28
C SER A 174 6.07 3.33 1.66
N GLY A 175 6.74 3.74 2.74
CA GLY A 175 6.25 3.56 4.11
C GLY A 175 5.21 4.60 4.51
N THR A 176 4.92 4.66 5.82
CA THR A 176 4.04 5.67 6.41
C THR A 176 4.82 6.96 6.67
N VAL A 177 4.25 8.09 6.26
CA VAL A 177 4.81 9.44 6.48
C VAL A 177 3.75 10.35 7.10
N PHE A 178 4.24 11.41 7.74
CA PHE A 178 3.42 12.54 8.18
C PHE A 178 3.67 13.76 7.28
N GLU A 179 2.61 14.44 6.87
CA GLU A 179 2.65 15.64 6.03
C GLU A 179 2.05 16.82 6.81
N PRO A 180 2.85 17.82 7.23
CA PRO A 180 2.30 19.07 7.77
C PRO A 180 1.67 19.89 6.64
N ILE A 181 0.85 20.88 6.99
CA ILE A 181 0.32 21.83 6.00
C ILE A 181 1.44 22.62 5.30
N ASP A 182 1.14 23.14 4.11
CA ASP A 182 2.15 23.75 3.22
C ASP A 182 2.95 24.89 3.87
N ALA A 183 2.34 25.65 4.78
CA ALA A 183 2.96 26.79 5.46
C ALA A 183 4.04 26.43 6.49
N PHE A 184 4.24 25.15 6.81
CA PHE A 184 5.24 24.70 7.79
C PHE A 184 6.19 23.63 7.25
N LYS A 185 6.11 23.34 5.94
CA LYS A 185 6.95 22.31 5.32
C LYS A 185 8.42 22.72 5.31
N GLY A 186 8.69 24.00 5.06
CA GLY A 186 10.01 24.60 5.10
C GLY A 186 10.58 24.67 6.51
N ASP A 187 9.75 25.05 7.49
CA ASP A 187 10.10 25.03 8.92
C ASP A 187 10.61 23.65 9.34
N VAL A 188 9.82 22.61 9.04
CA VAL A 188 10.19 21.21 9.32
C VAL A 188 11.50 20.82 8.65
N ALA A 189 11.68 21.16 7.37
CA ALA A 189 12.90 20.89 6.65
C ALA A 189 14.12 21.56 7.32
N ARG A 190 14.04 22.85 7.65
CA ARG A 190 15.13 23.59 8.29
C ARG A 190 15.44 23.11 9.71
N MET A 191 14.45 22.61 10.46
CA MET A 191 14.67 21.97 11.76
C MET A 191 15.43 20.64 11.62
N ILE A 192 15.12 19.83 10.60
CA ILE A 192 15.82 18.56 10.35
C ILE A 192 17.23 18.82 9.80
N PHE A 193 17.41 19.77 8.87
CA PHE A 193 18.74 20.18 8.41
C PHE A 193 19.62 20.67 9.55
N TYR A 194 19.06 21.46 10.47
CA TYR A 194 19.75 21.85 11.70
C TYR A 194 20.20 20.63 12.51
N PHE A 195 19.30 19.68 12.76
CA PHE A 195 19.60 18.49 13.56
C PHE A 195 20.77 17.68 12.98
N VAL A 196 20.71 17.33 11.70
CA VAL A 196 21.76 16.51 11.05
C VAL A 196 23.10 17.23 10.92
N THR A 197 23.09 18.56 10.95
CA THR A 197 24.30 19.37 11.01
C THR A 197 24.83 19.47 12.43
N ARG A 198 24.00 19.80 13.42
CA ARG A 198 24.40 19.97 14.82
C ARG A 198 24.97 18.69 15.42
N TYR A 199 24.37 17.55 15.09
CA TYR A 199 24.72 16.24 15.64
C TYR A 199 25.45 15.34 14.63
N GLU A 200 26.13 15.94 13.64
CA GLU A 200 26.87 15.27 12.57
C GLU A 200 27.74 14.10 13.05
N ASN A 201 28.45 14.27 14.16
CA ASN A 201 29.37 13.25 14.70
C ASN A 201 28.63 12.06 15.33
N GLN A 202 27.35 12.21 15.69
CA GLN A 202 26.56 11.20 16.39
C GLN A 202 25.64 10.42 15.46
N LEU A 203 25.45 10.87 14.22
CA LEU A 203 24.52 10.26 13.26
C LEU A 203 24.71 8.76 13.08
N SER A 204 25.96 8.29 13.01
CA SER A 204 26.28 6.86 12.87
C SER A 204 25.88 6.00 14.07
N SER A 205 25.54 6.61 15.21
CA SER A 205 25.04 5.92 16.41
C SER A 205 23.52 5.92 16.53
N PHE A 206 22.82 6.67 15.68
CA PHE A 206 21.37 6.78 15.71
C PHE A 206 20.70 5.70 14.88
N SER A 207 19.46 5.36 15.24
CA SER A 207 18.59 4.61 14.34
C SER A 207 18.20 5.50 13.16
N THR A 208 18.19 4.95 11.95
CA THR A 208 17.86 5.73 10.76
C THR A 208 16.41 6.19 10.76
N GLY A 209 15.48 5.39 11.29
CA GLY A 209 14.04 5.69 11.28
C GLY A 209 13.47 5.90 9.87
N ASN A 210 14.18 5.43 8.83
CA ASN A 210 13.96 5.80 7.42
C ASN A 210 14.13 7.30 7.09
N MET A 211 14.63 8.12 8.00
CA MET A 211 14.81 9.57 7.84
C MET A 211 16.31 9.94 7.84
N LEU A 212 17.00 9.57 8.91
CA LEU A 212 18.42 9.85 9.13
C LEU A 212 19.29 8.91 8.29
N GLY A 213 20.44 9.44 7.86
CA GLY A 213 21.52 8.65 7.28
C GLY A 213 22.36 7.98 8.37
N ASP A 214 23.16 6.99 7.97
CA ASP A 214 24.12 6.28 8.83
C ASP A 214 25.54 6.91 8.82
N SER A 215 25.70 8.04 8.13
CA SER A 215 26.97 8.72 7.92
C SER A 215 26.85 10.23 8.10
N ALA A 216 27.98 10.90 8.33
CA ALA A 216 28.05 12.33 8.59
C ALA A 216 27.55 13.20 7.42
N PHE A 217 27.70 12.73 6.17
CA PHE A 217 27.26 13.42 4.97
C PHE A 217 26.64 12.41 3.99
N PRO A 218 25.43 12.66 3.45
CA PRO A 218 24.64 13.90 3.60
C PRO A 218 23.91 14.01 4.94
N GLY A 219 23.91 12.96 5.76
CA GLY A 219 23.27 12.92 7.09
C GLY A 219 21.79 12.52 7.08
N LEU A 220 21.20 12.37 5.90
CA LEU A 220 19.82 11.95 5.66
C LEU A 220 19.80 10.82 4.65
N GLN A 221 18.72 10.03 4.65
CA GLN A 221 18.45 9.15 3.53
C GLN A 221 18.17 9.97 2.26
N THR A 222 18.53 9.44 1.09
CA THR A 222 18.41 10.17 -0.18
C THR A 222 16.99 10.65 -0.46
N TRP A 223 15.99 9.81 -0.20
CA TRP A 223 14.59 10.16 -0.44
C TRP A 223 14.14 11.32 0.47
N GLU A 224 14.48 11.26 1.76
CA GLU A 224 14.15 12.29 2.76
C GLU A 224 14.84 13.60 2.41
N LEU A 225 16.14 13.54 2.09
CA LEU A 225 16.91 14.71 1.65
C LEU A 225 16.23 15.42 0.49
N ASN A 226 15.85 14.68 -0.56
CA ASN A 226 15.18 15.26 -1.73
C ASN A 226 13.84 15.89 -1.37
N GLN A 227 13.07 15.23 -0.50
CA GLN A 227 11.77 15.73 -0.06
C GLN A 227 11.91 17.03 0.75
N LEU A 228 12.85 17.09 1.69
CA LEU A 228 13.10 18.26 2.52
C LEU A 228 13.71 19.41 1.74
N LEU A 229 14.58 19.14 0.76
CA LEU A 229 15.08 20.17 -0.14
C LEU A 229 13.93 20.81 -0.92
N ALA A 230 13.01 20.00 -1.49
CA ALA A 230 11.86 20.51 -2.20
C ALA A 230 10.95 21.36 -1.30
N TRP A 231 10.68 20.90 -0.08
CA TRP A 231 9.90 21.66 0.90
C TRP A 231 10.56 22.99 1.30
N ASN A 232 11.86 22.99 1.56
CA ASN A 232 12.59 24.22 1.85
C ASN A 232 12.56 25.23 0.69
N ALA A 233 12.52 24.77 -0.56
CA ALA A 233 12.43 25.65 -1.73
C ALA A 233 11.02 26.20 -1.96
N LEU A 234 9.98 25.41 -1.69
CA LEU A 234 8.58 25.79 -1.87
C LEU A 234 8.04 26.65 -0.71
N ASP A 235 8.62 26.51 0.48
CA ASP A 235 8.26 27.25 1.68
C ASP A 235 9.49 28.01 2.25
N PRO A 236 9.75 29.24 1.74
CA PRO A 236 10.87 30.07 2.16
C PRO A 236 10.80 30.48 3.64
N VAL A 237 11.94 30.91 4.19
CA VAL A 237 12.02 31.35 5.59
C VAL A 237 11.00 32.45 5.89
N SER A 238 10.17 32.22 6.91
CA SER A 238 9.12 33.15 7.34
C SER A 238 9.60 34.12 8.43
N ALA A 239 8.84 35.20 8.64
CA ALA A 239 9.10 36.13 9.74
C ALA A 239 8.95 35.47 11.12
N ALA A 240 8.02 34.50 11.24
CA ALA A 240 7.82 33.72 12.46
C ALA A 240 9.06 32.87 12.78
N GLU A 241 9.67 32.23 11.79
CA GLU A 241 10.91 31.49 11.97
C GLU A 241 12.10 32.37 12.38
N ILE A 242 12.23 33.55 11.78
CA ILE A 242 13.29 34.50 12.14
C ILE A 242 13.15 34.92 13.61
N GLU A 243 11.94 35.29 14.04
CA GLU A 243 11.68 35.66 15.43
C GLU A 243 11.91 34.48 16.37
N ARG A 244 11.44 33.28 16.01
CA ARG A 244 11.72 32.07 16.77
C ARG A 244 13.22 31.80 16.90
N ASN A 245 13.99 31.90 15.82
CA ASN A 245 15.43 31.69 15.84
C ASN A 245 16.14 32.72 16.74
N ASN A 246 15.69 33.98 16.72
CA ASN A 246 16.17 35.03 17.62
C ASN A 246 15.89 34.71 19.10
N LYS A 247 14.68 34.24 19.41
CA LYS A 247 14.30 33.88 20.79
C LYS A 247 15.00 32.60 21.26
N SER A 248 15.15 31.62 20.37
CA SER A 248 15.91 30.40 20.63
C SER A 248 17.38 30.71 20.89
N TYR A 249 17.97 31.69 20.19
CA TYR A 249 19.33 32.16 20.50
C TYR A 249 19.46 32.75 21.91
N VAL A 250 18.48 33.56 22.33
CA VAL A 250 18.45 34.10 23.70
C VAL A 250 18.28 32.98 24.74
N PHE A 251 17.49 31.96 24.41
CA PHE A 251 17.24 30.83 25.30
C PHE A 251 18.44 29.88 25.41
N GLN A 252 18.96 29.35 24.30
CA GLN A 252 19.98 28.28 24.31
C GLN A 252 21.35 28.67 23.74
N GLY A 253 21.56 29.92 23.33
CA GLY A 253 22.89 30.45 22.98
C GLY A 253 23.42 30.09 21.59
N ASN A 254 22.69 29.29 20.80
CA ASN A 254 23.02 28.97 19.42
C ASN A 254 21.86 29.25 18.44
N ARG A 255 22.14 29.31 17.13
CA ARG A 255 21.19 29.68 16.06
C ARG A 255 21.02 28.54 15.05
N ASN A 256 19.85 28.47 14.41
CA ASN A 256 19.65 27.63 13.24
C ASN A 256 20.20 28.36 11.99
N PRO A 257 21.29 27.86 11.36
CA PRO A 257 21.95 28.52 10.25
C PRO A 257 21.09 28.55 8.99
N TYR A 258 20.12 27.64 8.86
CA TYR A 258 19.27 27.55 7.67
C TYR A 258 18.10 28.53 7.71
N ILE A 259 17.84 29.15 8.86
CA ILE A 259 16.92 30.29 8.99
C ILE A 259 17.68 31.60 8.72
N ASP A 260 18.88 31.75 9.30
CA ASP A 260 19.69 32.97 9.12
C ASP A 260 20.29 33.10 7.71
N HIS A 261 20.64 31.96 7.09
CA HIS A 261 21.25 31.84 5.77
C HIS A 261 20.61 30.67 4.98
N PRO A 262 19.38 30.85 4.46
CA PRO A 262 18.68 29.79 3.72
C PRO A 262 19.44 29.29 2.49
N GLU A 263 20.32 30.12 1.90
CA GLU A 263 21.20 29.73 0.81
C GLU A 263 22.18 28.60 1.17
N TYR A 264 22.49 28.41 2.47
CA TYR A 264 23.38 27.33 2.92
C TYR A 264 22.80 25.94 2.65
N VAL A 265 21.48 25.78 2.58
CA VAL A 265 20.86 24.50 2.20
C VAL A 265 21.36 24.09 0.82
N ASN A 266 21.25 24.97 -0.17
CA ASN A 266 21.68 24.70 -1.54
C ASN A 266 23.20 24.59 -1.67
N GLN A 267 23.97 25.36 -0.89
CA GLN A 267 25.43 25.27 -0.90
C GLN A 267 25.96 23.95 -0.30
N ILE A 268 25.22 23.31 0.61
CA ILE A 268 25.62 22.04 1.24
C ILE A 268 25.12 20.84 0.44
N TRP A 269 23.83 20.79 0.12
CA TRP A 269 23.19 19.60 -0.45
C TRP A 269 22.83 19.73 -1.93
N GLY A 270 23.08 20.91 -2.54
CA GLY A 270 22.70 21.21 -3.91
C GLY A 270 21.28 21.76 -4.00
N THR A 271 20.94 22.27 -5.18
CA THR A 271 19.57 22.73 -5.47
C THR A 271 18.71 21.52 -5.82
N PRO A 272 17.57 21.30 -5.14
CA PRO A 272 16.60 20.30 -5.58
C PRO A 272 16.12 20.62 -7.00
N ILE A 273 15.96 19.59 -7.83
CA ILE A 273 15.11 19.72 -9.01
C ILE A 273 13.67 19.59 -8.49
N VAL A 274 13.07 20.72 -8.10
CA VAL A 274 11.66 20.72 -7.68
C VAL A 274 10.83 20.59 -8.93
N ASP A 275 10.28 19.40 -9.11
CA ASP A 275 9.39 19.12 -10.22
C ASP A 275 7.97 19.57 -9.89
N THR A 276 7.59 20.71 -10.46
CA THR A 276 6.22 21.24 -10.40
C THR A 276 5.48 21.07 -11.71
N GLU A 277 6.11 20.47 -12.72
CA GLU A 277 5.53 20.33 -14.05
C GLU A 277 4.80 19.00 -14.11
N ALA A 278 3.58 18.99 -14.65
CA ALA A 278 2.89 17.74 -14.86
C ALA A 278 3.44 17.03 -16.11
N PRO A 279 3.49 15.68 -16.13
CA PRO A 279 3.84 14.95 -17.33
C PRO A 279 2.97 15.33 -18.52
N SER A 280 3.52 15.17 -19.71
CA SER A 280 2.72 15.26 -20.93
C SER A 280 1.61 14.20 -20.96
N VAL A 281 0.53 14.48 -21.67
CA VAL A 281 -0.61 13.57 -21.79
C VAL A 281 -0.18 12.28 -22.49
N PRO A 282 -0.45 11.09 -21.93
CA PRO A 282 -0.25 9.85 -22.66
C PRO A 282 -1.09 9.84 -23.93
N THR A 283 -0.50 9.46 -25.07
CA THR A 283 -1.19 9.47 -26.36
C THR A 283 -1.31 8.08 -26.96
N ASN A 284 -2.16 7.92 -27.99
CA ASN A 284 -2.36 6.68 -28.72
C ASN A 284 -2.74 5.49 -27.82
N LEU A 285 -3.54 5.73 -26.77
CA LEU A 285 -4.09 4.63 -25.98
C LEU A 285 -4.97 3.77 -26.89
N ALA A 286 -4.69 2.49 -26.94
CA ALA A 286 -5.40 1.50 -27.73
C ALA A 286 -5.67 0.23 -26.93
N THR A 287 -6.81 -0.41 -27.22
CA THR A 287 -7.15 -1.75 -26.75
C THR A 287 -6.71 -2.79 -27.78
N ASN A 288 -6.09 -3.87 -27.31
CA ASN A 288 -5.54 -4.95 -28.14
C ASN A 288 -5.95 -6.31 -27.57
N ASN A 289 -5.93 -7.33 -28.43
CA ASN A 289 -6.06 -8.74 -28.06
C ASN A 289 -7.21 -9.03 -27.07
N PRO A 290 -8.46 -8.60 -27.35
CA PRO A 290 -9.58 -8.90 -26.47
C PRO A 290 -9.79 -10.42 -26.39
N THR A 291 -10.01 -10.91 -25.19
CA THR A 291 -10.49 -12.28 -24.91
C THR A 291 -11.92 -12.20 -24.37
N ALA A 292 -12.50 -13.34 -23.95
CA ALA A 292 -13.79 -13.33 -23.27
C ALA A 292 -13.75 -12.63 -21.90
N ASN A 293 -12.57 -12.45 -21.29
CA ASN A 293 -12.44 -11.95 -19.91
C ASN A 293 -11.27 -10.99 -19.66
N SER A 294 -10.57 -10.55 -20.71
CA SER A 294 -9.46 -9.62 -20.59
C SER A 294 -9.27 -8.78 -21.86
N ILE A 295 -8.65 -7.60 -21.69
CA ILE A 295 -8.26 -6.71 -22.77
C ILE A 295 -6.85 -6.19 -22.46
N SER A 296 -5.94 -6.26 -23.43
CA SER A 296 -4.62 -5.62 -23.31
C SER A 296 -4.69 -4.16 -23.75
N LEU A 297 -3.88 -3.31 -23.13
CA LEU A 297 -3.75 -1.89 -23.39
C LEU A 297 -2.32 -1.57 -23.82
N SER A 298 -2.16 -0.63 -24.74
CA SER A 298 -0.87 -0.04 -25.11
C SER A 298 -1.02 1.45 -25.39
N TRP A 299 0.01 2.24 -25.09
CA TRP A 299 0.03 3.68 -25.36
C TRP A 299 1.45 4.18 -25.66
N THR A 300 1.54 5.42 -26.15
CA THR A 300 2.80 6.15 -26.26
C THR A 300 3.16 6.79 -24.91
N ALA A 301 4.41 6.61 -24.49
CA ALA A 301 4.92 7.15 -23.23
C ALA A 301 4.77 8.67 -23.15
N SER A 302 4.43 9.15 -21.96
CA SER A 302 4.56 10.55 -21.58
C SER A 302 6.03 10.93 -21.38
N THR A 303 6.28 12.23 -21.45
CA THR A 303 7.57 12.86 -21.14
C THR A 303 7.35 13.88 -20.03
N ASP A 304 8.41 14.14 -19.28
CA ASP A 304 8.40 15.08 -18.18
C ASP A 304 9.79 15.70 -18.03
N ASN A 305 9.91 16.84 -17.35
CA ASN A 305 11.17 17.55 -17.18
C ASN A 305 12.14 16.82 -16.20
N VAL A 306 11.62 16.00 -15.28
CA VAL A 306 12.39 15.15 -14.37
C VAL A 306 12.14 13.68 -14.68
N GLY A 307 10.89 13.28 -14.89
CA GLY A 307 10.55 11.93 -15.36
C GLY A 307 9.19 11.42 -14.91
N VAL A 308 8.65 10.50 -15.71
CA VAL A 308 7.35 9.86 -15.43
C VAL A 308 7.55 8.65 -14.52
N ALA A 309 6.85 8.61 -13.39
CA ALA A 309 6.92 7.52 -12.42
C ALA A 309 5.94 6.39 -12.72
N GLY A 310 4.80 6.68 -13.35
CA GLY A 310 3.84 5.64 -13.76
C GLY A 310 2.58 6.17 -14.43
N TYR A 311 1.67 5.24 -14.74
CA TYR A 311 0.40 5.49 -15.41
C TYR A 311 -0.73 4.83 -14.62
N ASP A 312 -1.69 5.65 -14.18
CA ASP A 312 -2.94 5.18 -13.59
C ASP A 312 -3.92 4.80 -14.69
N ILE A 313 -4.47 3.60 -14.60
CA ILE A 313 -5.43 3.05 -15.55
C ILE A 313 -6.82 3.13 -14.94
N TYR A 314 -7.77 3.70 -15.69
CA TYR A 314 -9.17 3.76 -15.32
C TYR A 314 -10.00 2.90 -16.27
N LYS A 315 -10.90 2.09 -15.71
CA LYS A 315 -11.89 1.27 -16.41
C LYS A 315 -13.29 1.78 -16.06
N ASP A 316 -14.04 2.22 -17.06
CA ASP A 316 -15.38 2.80 -16.91
C ASP A 316 -15.44 3.92 -15.84
N GLY A 317 -14.41 4.76 -15.83
CA GLY A 317 -14.28 5.85 -14.87
C GLY A 317 -13.77 5.44 -13.48
N VAL A 318 -13.55 4.16 -13.21
CA VAL A 318 -13.06 3.65 -11.93
C VAL A 318 -11.59 3.29 -12.03
N PHE A 319 -10.78 3.71 -11.05
CA PHE A 319 -9.37 3.34 -10.95
C PHE A 319 -9.21 1.81 -10.91
N TYR A 320 -8.33 1.27 -11.76
CA TYR A 320 -8.02 -0.15 -11.83
C TYR A 320 -6.65 -0.47 -11.22
N ALA A 321 -5.59 0.17 -11.72
CA ALA A 321 -4.22 -0.09 -11.27
C ALA A 321 -3.27 1.02 -11.75
N THR A 322 -2.08 1.10 -11.13
CA THR A 322 -0.95 1.89 -11.60
C THR A 322 0.12 0.95 -12.17
N VAL A 323 0.70 1.31 -13.32
CA VAL A 323 1.81 0.55 -13.94
C VAL A 323 2.95 1.49 -14.34
N SER A 324 4.18 0.99 -14.41
CA SER A 324 5.37 1.77 -14.84
C SER A 324 5.70 1.65 -16.33
N GLY A 325 5.17 0.61 -17.00
CA GLY A 325 5.35 0.39 -18.44
C GLY A 325 4.32 1.12 -19.29
N THR A 326 4.44 0.98 -20.62
CA THR A 326 3.49 1.53 -21.61
C THR A 326 2.46 0.52 -22.10
N THR A 327 2.33 -0.59 -21.38
CA THR A 327 1.37 -1.66 -21.66
C THR A 327 0.78 -2.20 -20.35
N ALA A 328 -0.44 -2.73 -20.44
CA ALA A 328 -1.11 -3.39 -19.31
C ALA A 328 -2.13 -4.41 -19.81
N THR A 329 -2.54 -5.35 -18.96
CA THR A 329 -3.69 -6.23 -19.23
C THR A 329 -4.74 -6.05 -18.15
N VAL A 330 -5.93 -5.66 -18.57
CA VAL A 330 -7.11 -5.58 -17.70
C VAL A 330 -7.82 -6.93 -17.75
N SER A 331 -7.95 -7.59 -16.60
CA SER A 331 -8.51 -8.94 -16.48
C SER A 331 -9.79 -8.96 -15.64
N GLY A 332 -10.48 -10.10 -15.59
CA GLY A 332 -11.73 -10.26 -14.84
C GLY A 332 -12.90 -9.50 -15.46
N LEU A 333 -12.89 -9.36 -16.79
CA LEU A 333 -13.95 -8.71 -17.55
C LEU A 333 -15.08 -9.69 -17.87
N ASN A 334 -16.30 -9.19 -18.00
CA ASN A 334 -17.43 -9.99 -18.44
C ASN A 334 -17.36 -10.18 -19.96
N PRO A 335 -17.77 -11.34 -20.50
CA PRO A 335 -17.82 -11.56 -21.93
C PRO A 335 -18.87 -10.69 -22.63
N SER A 336 -18.71 -10.48 -23.94
CA SER A 336 -19.59 -9.63 -24.77
C SER A 336 -19.89 -8.26 -24.17
N THR A 337 -18.97 -7.70 -23.38
CA THR A 337 -19.15 -6.44 -22.67
C THR A 337 -18.14 -5.42 -23.16
N THR A 338 -18.63 -4.24 -23.53
CA THR A 338 -17.79 -3.11 -23.90
C THR A 338 -17.32 -2.38 -22.66
N TYR A 339 -16.02 -2.18 -22.57
CA TYR A 339 -15.35 -1.41 -21.53
C TYR A 339 -14.69 -0.18 -22.15
N SER A 340 -14.65 0.90 -21.36
CA SER A 340 -13.94 2.14 -21.70
C SER A 340 -12.71 2.31 -20.81
N PHE A 341 -11.62 2.76 -21.41
CA PHE A 341 -10.34 2.95 -20.73
C PHE A 341 -9.77 4.34 -21.01
N TYR A 342 -9.20 4.96 -19.99
CA TYR A 342 -8.29 6.10 -20.14
C TYR A 342 -7.16 5.98 -19.13
N ILE A 343 -6.06 6.69 -19.38
CA ILE A 343 -4.88 6.69 -18.52
C ILE A 343 -4.45 8.10 -18.15
N ILE A 344 -3.85 8.23 -16.97
CA ILE A 344 -3.23 9.47 -16.45
C ILE A 344 -1.78 9.16 -16.11
N ALA A 345 -0.84 9.93 -16.65
CA ALA A 345 0.57 9.83 -16.24
C ALA A 345 0.78 10.57 -14.92
N LYS A 346 1.71 10.08 -14.11
CA LYS A 346 2.16 10.71 -12.89
C LYS A 346 3.68 10.73 -12.86
N ASP A 347 4.26 11.86 -12.50
CA ASP A 347 5.68 11.96 -12.18
C ASP A 347 5.95 11.48 -10.75
N ALA A 348 7.21 11.59 -10.35
CA ALA A 348 7.65 11.27 -9.00
C ALA A 348 7.17 12.32 -7.97
N ALA A 349 7.05 13.59 -8.36
CA ALA A 349 6.52 14.65 -7.49
C ALA A 349 5.00 14.52 -7.21
N GLY A 350 4.31 13.63 -7.93
CA GLY A 350 2.88 13.36 -7.83
C GLY A 350 2.02 14.34 -8.65
N ASN A 351 2.58 15.06 -9.62
CA ASN A 351 1.76 15.88 -10.52
C ASN A 351 1.09 14.97 -11.56
N PRO A 352 -0.24 15.00 -11.69
CA PRO A 352 -0.95 14.22 -12.69
C PRO A 352 -1.05 14.97 -14.02
N SER A 353 -0.89 14.26 -15.14
CA SER A 353 -1.27 14.78 -16.45
C SER A 353 -2.79 14.84 -16.62
N THR A 354 -3.28 15.49 -17.67
CA THR A 354 -4.68 15.32 -18.07
C THR A 354 -4.91 13.92 -18.64
N SER A 355 -6.15 13.44 -18.62
CA SER A 355 -6.50 12.12 -19.19
C SER A 355 -6.11 11.99 -20.66
N SER A 356 -5.66 10.79 -21.04
CA SER A 356 -5.46 10.40 -22.43
C SER A 356 -6.76 10.44 -23.25
N ASN A 357 -6.68 10.10 -24.53
CA ASN A 357 -7.87 9.67 -25.28
C ASN A 357 -8.53 8.47 -24.58
N THR A 358 -9.86 8.36 -24.71
CA THR A 358 -10.59 7.16 -24.31
C THR A 358 -10.44 6.09 -25.39
N ALA A 359 -10.09 4.87 -24.98
CA ALA A 359 -10.08 3.69 -25.83
C ALA A 359 -11.17 2.72 -25.36
N THR A 360 -11.98 2.21 -26.29
CA THR A 360 -13.04 1.24 -25.98
C THR A 360 -12.66 -0.12 -26.52
N GLY A 361 -12.88 -1.17 -25.74
CA GLY A 361 -12.69 -2.55 -26.17
C GLY A 361 -13.86 -3.41 -25.74
N THR A 362 -14.33 -4.28 -26.64
CA THR A 362 -15.39 -5.25 -26.34
C THR A 362 -14.75 -6.61 -26.16
N THR A 363 -14.99 -7.24 -25.02
CA THR A 363 -14.60 -8.63 -24.79
C THR A 363 -15.30 -9.53 -25.80
N LEU A 364 -14.63 -10.61 -26.18
CA LEU A 364 -15.22 -11.60 -27.07
C LEU A 364 -16.43 -12.27 -26.39
N ALA A 365 -17.29 -12.87 -27.20
CA ALA A 365 -18.38 -13.65 -26.65
C ALA A 365 -17.84 -14.76 -25.75
N GLY A 366 -18.46 -14.89 -24.58
CA GLY A 366 -18.31 -16.07 -23.76
C GLY A 366 -19.09 -17.18 -24.46
N GLN A 367 -18.50 -18.36 -24.57
CA GLN A 367 -19.21 -19.49 -25.19
C GLN A 367 -20.53 -19.76 -24.43
N PRO A 368 -21.61 -20.16 -25.11
CA PRO A 368 -22.91 -20.39 -24.49
C PRO A 368 -22.84 -21.56 -23.50
N GLY A 369 -22.68 -21.23 -22.22
CA GLY A 369 -22.56 -22.17 -21.11
C GLY A 369 -21.91 -21.48 -19.91
N GLY A 370 -22.70 -21.17 -18.88
CA GLY A 370 -22.41 -20.17 -17.85
C GLY A 370 -21.02 -20.22 -17.19
N GLY A 371 -20.43 -19.04 -16.99
CA GLY A 371 -19.33 -18.80 -16.04
C GLY A 371 -17.97 -19.42 -16.36
N SER A 372 -17.80 -20.04 -17.53
CA SER A 372 -16.57 -20.71 -17.94
C SER A 372 -15.52 -19.74 -18.51
N CYS A 373 -14.24 -19.97 -18.17
CA CYS A 373 -13.06 -19.32 -18.73
C CYS A 373 -12.44 -20.01 -19.94
N GLY A 374 -12.92 -21.18 -20.28
CA GLY A 374 -12.66 -21.79 -21.58
C GLY A 374 -13.37 -23.11 -21.74
N THR A 375 -13.51 -23.54 -22.98
CA THR A 375 -14.17 -24.79 -23.36
C THR A 375 -13.39 -25.48 -24.45
N GLU A 376 -13.43 -26.81 -24.47
CA GLU A 376 -12.94 -27.65 -25.55
C GLU A 376 -14.03 -28.66 -25.91
N THR A 377 -14.61 -28.48 -27.10
CA THR A 377 -15.71 -29.28 -27.62
C THR A 377 -15.24 -30.38 -28.56
N PHE A 378 -13.94 -30.47 -28.86
CA PHE A 378 -13.33 -31.48 -29.72
C PHE A 378 -13.83 -31.48 -31.18
N GLU A 379 -14.67 -30.51 -31.56
CA GLU A 379 -15.23 -30.41 -32.91
C GLU A 379 -14.19 -30.04 -33.97
N SER A 380 -13.14 -29.30 -33.58
CA SER A 380 -12.03 -28.94 -34.46
C SER A 380 -10.93 -30.00 -34.55
N ILE A 381 -11.11 -31.17 -33.91
CA ILE A 381 -10.22 -32.33 -34.13
C ILE A 381 -10.20 -32.66 -35.63
N PRO A 382 -9.00 -32.81 -36.24
CA PRO A 382 -8.88 -33.23 -37.63
C PRO A 382 -9.45 -34.63 -37.83
N ASN A 383 -10.09 -34.86 -38.97
CA ASN A 383 -10.59 -36.19 -39.34
C ASN A 383 -9.42 -37.19 -39.29
N GLY A 384 -9.54 -38.20 -38.43
CA GLY A 384 -8.50 -39.18 -38.19
C GLY A 384 -9.07 -40.58 -38.10
N GLY A 385 -8.21 -41.56 -38.38
CA GLY A 385 -8.55 -42.98 -38.40
C GLY A 385 -8.35 -43.68 -37.06
N ASN A 386 -8.55 -44.99 -37.07
CA ASN A 386 -8.48 -45.90 -35.93
C ASN A 386 -7.08 -46.14 -35.34
N GLY A 387 -6.04 -45.49 -35.85
CA GLY A 387 -4.66 -45.59 -35.37
C GLY A 387 -4.38 -44.69 -34.16
N TYR A 388 -3.61 -45.19 -33.20
CA TYR A 388 -3.14 -44.40 -32.05
C TYR A 388 -1.86 -43.64 -32.41
N GLY A 389 -1.87 -42.32 -32.22
CA GLY A 389 -0.72 -41.47 -32.52
C GLY A 389 -0.87 -40.08 -31.87
N LEU A 390 0.00 -39.15 -32.25
CA LEU A 390 -0.12 -37.75 -31.85
C LEU A 390 -1.24 -37.07 -32.66
N ARG A 391 -2.16 -36.40 -31.97
CA ARG A 391 -3.22 -35.57 -32.55
C ARG A 391 -3.05 -34.15 -32.06
N THR A 392 -3.03 -33.20 -32.98
CA THR A 392 -2.90 -31.78 -32.68
C THR A 392 -4.01 -31.02 -33.36
N TRP A 393 -4.67 -30.15 -32.61
CA TRP A 393 -5.68 -29.23 -33.14
C TRP A 393 -5.67 -27.95 -32.32
N THR A 394 -6.31 -26.92 -32.85
CA THR A 394 -6.48 -25.65 -32.16
C THR A 394 -7.96 -25.34 -32.07
N ASN A 395 -8.38 -24.88 -30.90
CA ASN A 395 -9.73 -24.41 -30.63
C ASN A 395 -9.64 -23.18 -29.72
N ASP A 396 -10.35 -22.11 -30.06
CA ASP A 396 -10.36 -20.85 -29.30
C ASP A 396 -8.96 -20.34 -28.89
N GLY A 397 -7.98 -20.48 -29.80
CA GLY A 397 -6.60 -20.04 -29.59
C GLY A 397 -5.75 -20.95 -28.68
N ILE A 398 -6.33 -22.06 -28.19
CA ILE A 398 -5.64 -23.07 -27.39
C ILE A 398 -5.26 -24.24 -28.30
N THR A 399 -3.98 -24.58 -28.34
CA THR A 399 -3.50 -25.75 -29.08
C THR A 399 -3.48 -26.96 -28.18
N TRP A 400 -4.17 -28.02 -28.58
CA TRP A 400 -4.25 -29.28 -27.85
C TRP A 400 -3.37 -30.34 -28.51
N ASN A 401 -2.66 -31.11 -27.70
CA ASN A 401 -1.87 -32.25 -28.12
C ASN A 401 -2.32 -33.50 -27.38
N ALA A 402 -2.84 -34.49 -28.11
CA ALA A 402 -3.19 -35.80 -27.56
C ALA A 402 -2.20 -36.87 -28.06
N THR A 403 -1.45 -37.48 -27.15
CA THR A 403 -0.51 -38.56 -27.44
C THR A 403 -1.19 -39.92 -27.33
N ASP A 404 -0.72 -40.89 -28.13
CA ASP A 404 -1.28 -42.26 -28.17
C ASP A 404 -2.82 -42.28 -28.22
N ALA A 405 -3.36 -41.50 -29.16
CA ALA A 405 -4.78 -41.19 -29.25
C ALA A 405 -5.37 -41.41 -30.66
N ARG A 406 -6.66 -41.72 -30.71
CA ARG A 406 -7.48 -41.90 -31.93
C ARG A 406 -8.74 -41.05 -31.90
N THR A 407 -9.35 -40.80 -33.05
CA THR A 407 -10.41 -39.78 -33.23
C THR A 407 -11.65 -40.30 -33.96
N ASP A 408 -11.73 -41.61 -34.23
CA ASP A 408 -12.87 -42.26 -34.90
C ASP A 408 -13.99 -42.71 -33.94
N GLN A 409 -13.81 -42.49 -32.64
CA GLN A 409 -14.82 -42.76 -31.63
C GLN A 409 -15.47 -41.45 -31.17
N THR A 410 -16.72 -41.53 -30.73
CA THR A 410 -17.52 -40.34 -30.39
C THR A 410 -18.13 -40.49 -29.01
N ILE A 411 -18.31 -39.39 -28.29
CA ILE A 411 -19.28 -39.32 -27.18
C ILE A 411 -20.57 -38.72 -27.72
N ASN A 412 -20.45 -37.50 -28.27
CA ASN A 412 -21.48 -36.85 -29.06
C ASN A 412 -21.14 -36.99 -30.55
N ASN A 413 -20.57 -35.95 -31.16
CA ASN A 413 -20.20 -35.92 -32.58
C ASN A 413 -18.73 -36.30 -32.79
N LYS A 414 -17.80 -35.67 -32.04
CA LYS A 414 -16.38 -36.04 -32.02
C LYS A 414 -15.93 -36.29 -30.58
N ALA A 415 -14.84 -37.03 -30.42
CA ALA A 415 -14.16 -37.16 -29.15
C ALA A 415 -12.70 -37.57 -29.38
N ILE A 416 -11.84 -37.27 -28.42
CA ILE A 416 -10.46 -37.79 -28.41
C ILE A 416 -10.40 -39.05 -27.54
N THR A 417 -9.93 -40.17 -28.08
CA THR A 417 -9.82 -41.44 -27.32
C THR A 417 -8.38 -41.76 -27.00
N LEU A 418 -8.05 -41.75 -25.70
CA LEU A 418 -6.69 -42.01 -25.19
C LEU A 418 -6.48 -43.49 -24.85
N ARG A 419 -5.29 -44.02 -25.16
CA ARG A 419 -4.84 -45.36 -24.73
C ARG A 419 -3.86 -45.31 -23.57
N VAL A 420 -2.55 -45.20 -23.78
CA VAL A 420 -1.55 -45.00 -22.69
C VAL A 420 -0.96 -43.59 -22.71
N GLY A 421 -1.67 -42.64 -23.32
CA GLY A 421 -1.21 -41.26 -23.53
C GLY A 421 -1.96 -40.21 -22.71
N ASN A 422 -1.76 -38.96 -23.11
CA ASN A 422 -2.32 -37.78 -22.46
C ASN A 422 -2.84 -36.77 -23.47
N LEU A 423 -3.83 -35.99 -23.06
CA LEU A 423 -4.30 -34.76 -23.69
C LEU A 423 -3.68 -33.57 -22.94
N THR A 424 -3.02 -32.66 -23.64
CA THR A 424 -2.34 -31.49 -23.04
C THR A 424 -2.69 -30.21 -23.81
N SER A 425 -3.07 -29.14 -23.10
CA SER A 425 -3.29 -27.81 -23.68
C SER A 425 -1.99 -27.04 -23.86
N SER A 426 -2.00 -26.00 -24.71
CA SER A 426 -1.04 -24.90 -24.62
C SER A 426 -1.30 -24.08 -23.35
N SER A 427 -0.45 -23.09 -23.08
CA SER A 427 -0.66 -22.15 -21.96
C SER A 427 -2.00 -21.43 -22.10
N VAL A 428 -2.82 -21.49 -21.05
CA VAL A 428 -4.13 -20.84 -20.92
C VAL A 428 -4.01 -19.77 -19.84
N SER A 429 -4.43 -18.54 -20.13
CA SER A 429 -4.41 -17.44 -19.15
C SER A 429 -5.66 -17.39 -18.28
N GLY A 430 -5.58 -16.81 -17.07
CA GLY A 430 -6.75 -16.55 -16.22
C GLY A 430 -6.94 -17.50 -15.04
N GLY A 431 -6.02 -18.44 -14.85
CA GLY A 431 -6.08 -19.45 -13.78
C GLY A 431 -7.21 -20.46 -13.96
N ILE A 432 -7.36 -21.36 -12.99
CA ILE A 432 -8.40 -22.39 -13.00
C ILE A 432 -8.92 -22.66 -11.58
N GLN A 433 -10.24 -22.59 -11.43
CA GLN A 433 -10.99 -22.82 -10.20
C GLN A 433 -11.71 -24.17 -10.22
N SER A 434 -12.32 -24.53 -11.34
CA SER A 434 -12.94 -25.84 -11.56
C SER A 434 -12.73 -26.34 -12.98
N LEU A 435 -12.79 -27.65 -13.20
CA LEU A 435 -12.70 -28.32 -14.50
C LEU A 435 -13.81 -29.36 -14.62
N THR A 436 -14.63 -29.26 -15.66
CA THR A 436 -15.65 -30.25 -16.03
C THR A 436 -15.20 -31.01 -17.27
N VAL A 437 -15.37 -32.33 -17.25
CA VAL A 437 -14.97 -33.23 -18.35
C VAL A 437 -16.00 -34.35 -18.50
N THR A 438 -16.35 -34.70 -19.75
CA THR A 438 -17.14 -35.90 -20.05
C THR A 438 -16.23 -37.02 -20.55
N THR A 439 -16.42 -38.22 -20.01
CA THR A 439 -15.65 -39.42 -20.37
C THR A 439 -16.55 -40.56 -20.83
N SER A 440 -16.02 -41.45 -21.66
CA SER A 440 -16.68 -42.70 -22.01
C SER A 440 -15.68 -43.80 -22.32
N LEU A 441 -15.82 -44.97 -21.68
CA LEU A 441 -14.99 -46.13 -21.99
C LEU A 441 -15.38 -46.69 -23.37
N LYS A 442 -14.44 -46.73 -24.31
CA LYS A 442 -14.70 -47.27 -25.67
C LYS A 442 -14.21 -48.70 -25.85
N PHE A 443 -13.11 -49.05 -25.18
CA PHE A 443 -12.50 -50.37 -25.30
C PHE A 443 -11.88 -50.80 -23.97
N GLY A 444 -11.88 -52.10 -23.69
CA GLY A 444 -11.43 -52.66 -22.42
C GLY A 444 -12.59 -52.95 -21.48
N SER A 445 -12.28 -53.24 -20.22
CA SER A 445 -13.26 -53.53 -19.16
C SER A 445 -12.77 -52.98 -17.82
N GLY A 446 -13.73 -52.70 -16.93
CA GLY A 446 -13.47 -52.17 -15.59
C GLY A 446 -13.65 -50.66 -15.50
N ALA A 447 -14.16 -50.19 -14.36
CA ALA A 447 -14.22 -48.77 -14.05
C ALA A 447 -12.81 -48.28 -13.69
N GLY A 448 -12.55 -47.01 -13.96
CA GLY A 448 -11.26 -46.40 -13.65
C GLY A 448 -11.34 -44.89 -13.67
N VAL A 449 -10.16 -44.26 -13.67
CA VAL A 449 -10.04 -42.80 -13.66
C VAL A 449 -8.97 -42.33 -14.65
N LEU A 450 -9.10 -41.09 -15.12
CA LEU A 450 -8.03 -40.33 -15.76
C LEU A 450 -7.47 -39.33 -14.74
N ASN A 451 -6.16 -39.12 -14.75
CA ASN A 451 -5.50 -38.15 -13.87
C ASN A 451 -5.54 -36.77 -14.51
N VAL A 452 -5.89 -35.74 -13.73
CA VAL A 452 -5.89 -34.35 -14.17
C VAL A 452 -4.74 -33.62 -13.49
N GLU A 453 -3.87 -33.03 -14.30
CA GLU A 453 -2.75 -32.20 -13.88
C GLU A 453 -2.94 -30.76 -14.37
N VAL A 454 -2.60 -29.80 -13.51
CA VAL A 454 -2.49 -28.39 -13.86
C VAL A 454 -1.07 -27.94 -13.55
N ASN A 455 -0.37 -27.40 -14.55
CA ASN A 455 1.05 -27.01 -14.44
C ASN A 455 1.95 -28.15 -13.92
N GLY A 456 1.62 -29.40 -14.29
CA GLY A 456 2.35 -30.60 -13.88
C GLY A 456 2.04 -31.14 -12.48
N VAL A 457 1.15 -30.48 -11.72
CA VAL A 457 0.68 -30.95 -10.41
C VAL A 457 -0.68 -31.63 -10.57
N GLN A 458 -0.84 -32.85 -10.04
CA GLN A 458 -2.12 -33.54 -10.08
C GLN A 458 -3.14 -32.84 -9.16
N VAL A 459 -4.24 -32.37 -9.74
CA VAL A 459 -5.30 -31.59 -9.03
C VAL A 459 -6.57 -32.42 -8.78
N GLY A 460 -6.67 -33.59 -9.41
CA GLY A 460 -7.79 -34.49 -9.19
C GLY A 460 -7.82 -35.62 -10.22
N THR A 461 -8.94 -36.32 -10.27
CA THR A 461 -9.18 -37.41 -11.21
C THR A 461 -10.60 -37.32 -11.77
N VAL A 462 -10.78 -37.78 -13.02
CA VAL A 462 -12.11 -37.89 -13.64
C VAL A 462 -12.44 -39.36 -13.88
N PRO A 463 -13.54 -39.90 -13.32
CA PRO A 463 -13.90 -41.30 -13.48
C PRO A 463 -14.46 -41.60 -14.87
N TYR A 464 -14.41 -42.89 -15.25
CA TYR A 464 -15.19 -43.47 -16.34
C TYR A 464 -15.84 -44.78 -15.88
N SER A 465 -17.06 -45.04 -16.38
CA SER A 465 -17.84 -46.24 -16.04
C SER A 465 -17.20 -47.53 -16.56
N ALA A 466 -17.48 -48.65 -15.88
CA ALA A 466 -17.05 -49.99 -16.30
C ALA A 466 -17.74 -50.48 -17.59
N THR A 467 -18.89 -49.90 -17.92
CA THR A 467 -19.69 -50.26 -19.10
C THR A 467 -19.27 -49.42 -20.29
N THR A 468 -18.95 -50.08 -21.41
CA THR A 468 -18.57 -49.39 -22.64
C THR A 468 -19.69 -48.48 -23.14
N ASN A 469 -19.32 -47.36 -23.76
CA ASN A 469 -20.21 -46.32 -24.27
C ASN A 469 -21.11 -45.63 -23.23
N THR A 470 -20.97 -45.94 -21.94
CA THR A 470 -21.59 -45.13 -20.89
C THR A 470 -20.82 -43.83 -20.74
N THR A 471 -21.55 -42.71 -20.70
CA THR A 471 -20.99 -41.38 -20.56
C THR A 471 -20.97 -40.97 -19.09
N THR A 472 -19.96 -40.23 -18.67
CA THR A 472 -19.84 -39.74 -17.29
C THR A 472 -19.25 -38.33 -17.32
N THR A 473 -20.03 -37.33 -16.89
CA THR A 473 -19.56 -35.95 -16.75
C THR A 473 -19.19 -35.68 -15.30
N THR A 474 -17.98 -35.17 -15.08
CA THR A 474 -17.45 -34.92 -13.73
C THR A 474 -16.85 -33.52 -13.66
N THR A 475 -17.15 -32.80 -12.58
CA THR A 475 -16.53 -31.51 -12.25
C THR A 475 -15.58 -31.66 -11.08
N ILE A 476 -14.30 -31.32 -11.28
CA ILE A 476 -13.31 -31.12 -10.24
C ILE A 476 -13.41 -29.65 -9.80
N ASN A 477 -13.77 -29.41 -8.54
CA ASN A 477 -13.86 -28.07 -7.96
C ASN A 477 -12.62 -27.75 -7.11
N ASN A 478 -12.45 -26.47 -6.76
CA ASN A 478 -11.43 -25.98 -5.83
C ASN A 478 -9.98 -26.25 -6.28
N ILE A 479 -9.72 -26.18 -7.59
CA ILE A 479 -8.37 -26.30 -8.14
C ILE A 479 -7.52 -25.08 -7.74
N ASN A 480 -8.10 -23.88 -7.79
CA ASN A 480 -7.56 -22.63 -7.26
C ASN A 480 -6.12 -22.31 -7.68
N VAL A 481 -5.77 -22.55 -8.95
CA VAL A 481 -4.45 -22.20 -9.50
C VAL A 481 -4.53 -20.87 -10.22
N THR A 482 -3.74 -19.89 -9.79
CA THR A 482 -3.69 -18.54 -10.38
C THR A 482 -2.74 -18.46 -11.57
N GLY A 483 -2.92 -17.43 -12.41
CA GLY A 483 -1.97 -17.12 -13.49
C GLY A 483 -2.16 -18.00 -14.73
N ASN A 484 -1.09 -18.18 -15.51
CA ASN A 484 -1.15 -19.02 -16.71
C ASN A 484 -1.07 -20.51 -16.32
N VAL A 485 -1.90 -21.33 -16.96
CA VAL A 485 -2.09 -22.75 -16.64
C VAL A 485 -1.99 -23.64 -17.88
N VAL A 486 -1.46 -24.84 -17.71
CA VAL A 486 -1.49 -25.92 -18.70
C VAL A 486 -2.31 -27.06 -18.12
N ILE A 487 -3.38 -27.44 -18.81
CA ILE A 487 -4.27 -28.53 -18.43
C ILE A 487 -3.78 -29.81 -19.11
N LYS A 488 -3.59 -30.87 -18.33
CA LYS A 488 -3.19 -32.18 -18.84
C LYS A 488 -4.06 -33.29 -18.25
N ILE A 489 -4.64 -34.13 -19.10
CA ILE A 489 -5.42 -35.30 -18.72
C ILE A 489 -4.71 -36.54 -19.20
N THR A 490 -4.36 -37.44 -18.29
CA THR A 490 -3.56 -38.65 -18.57
C THR A 490 -4.38 -39.90 -18.28
N ASN A 491 -4.36 -40.88 -19.19
CA ASN A 491 -4.84 -42.22 -18.88
C ASN A 491 -3.72 -42.97 -18.13
N PRO A 492 -3.89 -43.31 -16.84
CA PRO A 492 -2.80 -43.84 -16.02
C PRO A 492 -2.43 -45.30 -16.34
N THR A 493 -3.19 -45.98 -17.20
CA THR A 493 -2.85 -47.36 -17.62
C THR A 493 -1.55 -47.38 -18.43
N THR A 494 -0.68 -48.35 -18.15
CA THR A 494 0.50 -48.67 -18.97
C THR A 494 0.23 -49.83 -19.94
N ASN A 495 -0.93 -50.47 -19.83
CA ASN A 495 -1.33 -51.58 -20.67
C ASN A 495 -1.95 -51.05 -21.98
N THR A 496 -1.26 -51.26 -23.10
CA THR A 496 -1.76 -50.91 -24.44
C THR A 496 -2.99 -51.74 -24.87
N ASN A 497 -3.27 -52.84 -24.16
CA ASN A 497 -4.50 -53.63 -24.28
C ASN A 497 -5.60 -53.25 -23.28
N GLY A 498 -5.33 -52.30 -22.38
CA GLY A 498 -6.22 -51.87 -21.31
C GLY A 498 -7.34 -50.91 -21.73
N PRO A 499 -7.95 -50.20 -20.77
CA PRO A 499 -9.02 -49.23 -21.01
C PRO A 499 -8.61 -48.13 -21.98
N ARG A 500 -9.42 -47.87 -23.01
CA ARG A 500 -9.28 -46.68 -23.86
C ARG A 500 -10.52 -45.82 -23.75
N VAL A 501 -10.30 -44.57 -23.37
CA VAL A 501 -11.35 -43.68 -22.87
C VAL A 501 -11.45 -42.48 -23.79
N ALA A 502 -12.65 -42.28 -24.33
CA ALA A 502 -13.02 -41.06 -25.03
C ALA A 502 -13.22 -39.92 -24.04
N ILE A 503 -12.77 -38.73 -24.40
CA ILE A 503 -12.92 -37.47 -23.68
C ILE A 503 -13.66 -36.50 -24.60
N ASP A 504 -14.67 -35.84 -24.06
CA ASP A 504 -15.47 -34.81 -24.73
C ASP A 504 -15.93 -33.73 -23.73
N ASP A 505 -16.51 -32.64 -24.23
CA ASP A 505 -17.18 -31.57 -23.47
C ASP A 505 -16.37 -31.03 -22.28
N LEU A 506 -15.15 -30.57 -22.52
CA LEU A 506 -14.28 -30.05 -21.48
C LEU A 506 -14.54 -28.54 -21.25
N SER A 507 -14.65 -28.10 -20.00
CA SER A 507 -14.86 -26.68 -19.64
C SER A 507 -14.26 -26.34 -18.28
N TRP A 508 -13.82 -25.09 -18.05
CA TRP A 508 -13.21 -24.70 -16.77
C TRP A 508 -13.49 -23.26 -16.38
N THR A 509 -13.57 -22.94 -15.09
CA THR A 509 -13.77 -21.56 -14.61
C THR A 509 -12.44 -20.93 -14.16
N CYS A 510 -12.29 -19.60 -14.26
CA CYS A 510 -11.04 -18.90 -13.90
C CYS A 510 -10.79 -18.88 -12.40
N TYR A 511 -9.53 -18.64 -12.05
CA TYR A 511 -9.13 -18.24 -10.69
C TYR A 511 -8.06 -17.14 -10.74
N SER A 512 -8.42 -15.91 -10.38
CA SER A 512 -7.50 -14.75 -10.40
C SER A 512 -6.78 -14.50 -9.08
N GLY A 513 -7.03 -15.31 -8.04
CA GLY A 513 -6.39 -15.13 -6.73
C GLY A 513 -6.90 -13.93 -5.95
N ALA A 514 -7.88 -13.19 -6.48
CA ALA A 514 -8.67 -12.30 -5.64
C ALA A 514 -9.34 -13.16 -4.57
N LEU A 515 -9.32 -12.71 -3.32
CA LEU A 515 -10.33 -13.07 -2.34
C LEU A 515 -11.68 -12.52 -2.86
N GLY A 516 -12.20 -13.16 -3.89
CA GLY A 516 -13.59 -13.05 -4.26
C GLY A 516 -14.35 -13.63 -3.08
N THR A 517 -15.01 -12.77 -2.34
CA THR A 517 -16.27 -13.17 -1.72
C THR A 517 -17.08 -13.79 -2.85
N VAL A 518 -17.16 -15.13 -2.88
CA VAL A 518 -18.18 -15.81 -3.65
C VAL A 518 -19.47 -15.09 -3.29
N GLU A 519 -20.14 -14.48 -4.28
CA GLU A 519 -21.53 -14.05 -4.12
C GLU A 519 -22.35 -15.31 -3.88
N THR A 520 -22.29 -15.75 -2.63
CA THR A 520 -23.23 -16.67 -2.04
C THR A 520 -24.32 -15.76 -1.55
N ILE A 521 -25.47 -15.83 -2.20
CA ILE A 521 -26.77 -15.34 -1.77
C ILE A 521 -26.76 -15.04 -0.26
N LYS A 522 -26.66 -13.76 0.13
CA LYS A 522 -26.94 -13.20 1.46
C LYS A 522 -26.95 -14.24 2.62
N GLU A 523 -25.82 -14.89 2.91
CA GLU A 523 -25.76 -15.84 4.02
C GLU A 523 -25.47 -15.10 5.32
N LYS A 524 -26.55 -14.99 6.09
CA LYS A 524 -26.67 -14.73 7.53
C LYS A 524 -25.36 -15.02 8.29
N SER A 525 -24.65 -13.96 8.66
CA SER A 525 -23.34 -14.06 9.32
C SER A 525 -23.42 -14.73 10.69
N PHE A 526 -22.57 -15.74 10.92
CA PHE A 526 -22.34 -16.32 12.24
C PHE A 526 -21.19 -15.58 12.94
N SER A 527 -21.39 -15.17 14.20
CA SER A 527 -20.37 -14.51 15.03
C SER A 527 -20.31 -15.14 16.41
N VAL A 528 -19.18 -14.99 17.12
CA VAL A 528 -19.03 -15.53 18.49
C VAL A 528 -18.79 -14.44 19.52
N TYR A 529 -19.34 -14.61 20.72
CA TYR A 529 -19.18 -13.67 21.83
C TYR A 529 -19.35 -14.36 23.20
N PRO A 530 -18.76 -13.84 24.29
CA PRO A 530 -17.66 -12.89 24.27
C PRO A 530 -16.40 -13.53 23.67
N ASN A 531 -15.56 -12.72 23.03
CA ASN A 531 -14.24 -13.12 22.56
C ASN A 531 -13.28 -11.98 22.92
N PRO A 532 -12.45 -12.11 23.98
CA PRO A 532 -12.09 -13.34 24.71
C PRO A 532 -13.19 -13.93 25.61
N VAL A 533 -13.20 -15.26 25.75
CA VAL A 533 -14.10 -16.02 26.63
C VAL A 533 -13.55 -16.05 28.05
N ARG A 534 -14.32 -15.54 29.02
CA ARG A 534 -13.88 -15.42 30.43
C ARG A 534 -14.60 -16.33 31.42
N ASN A 535 -15.74 -16.92 31.04
CA ASN A 535 -16.57 -17.74 31.93
C ASN A 535 -16.78 -19.17 31.42
N ASN A 536 -15.86 -19.69 30.60
CA ASN A 536 -15.98 -20.98 29.90
C ASN A 536 -17.24 -21.09 29.01
N GLU A 537 -17.81 -19.96 28.60
CA GLU A 537 -19.05 -19.93 27.83
C GLU A 537 -18.85 -19.09 26.57
N LEU A 538 -18.98 -19.73 25.40
CA LEU A 538 -18.91 -19.10 24.10
C LEU A 538 -20.29 -19.15 23.45
N PHE A 539 -20.88 -17.99 23.19
CA PHE A 539 -22.15 -17.87 22.47
C PHE A 539 -21.88 -17.72 20.99
N VAL A 540 -22.69 -18.38 20.18
CA VAL A 540 -22.74 -18.21 18.73
C VAL A 540 -24.01 -17.43 18.40
N LYS A 541 -23.84 -16.33 17.67
CA LYS A 541 -24.92 -15.58 17.04
C LYS A 541 -24.97 -16.01 15.58
N GLY A 542 -26.17 -16.23 15.06
CA GLY A 542 -26.39 -16.61 13.68
C GLY A 542 -27.77 -17.21 13.53
N GLU A 543 -28.22 -17.39 12.29
CA GLU A 543 -29.52 -17.97 12.01
C GLU A 543 -29.45 -19.49 11.90
N ASN A 544 -30.57 -20.19 12.07
CA ASN A 544 -30.65 -21.66 11.92
C ASN A 544 -29.66 -22.48 12.76
N LEU A 545 -29.11 -21.96 13.86
CA LEU A 545 -28.15 -22.68 14.70
C LEU A 545 -28.60 -24.11 15.07
N LYS A 546 -29.89 -24.34 15.24
CA LYS A 546 -30.48 -25.67 15.54
C LYS A 546 -30.24 -26.73 14.46
N THR A 547 -29.91 -26.35 13.23
CA THR A 547 -29.62 -27.28 12.12
C THR A 547 -28.17 -27.76 12.11
N ILE A 548 -27.29 -27.12 12.90
CA ILE A 548 -25.89 -27.53 13.02
C ILE A 548 -25.85 -28.87 13.75
N SER A 549 -25.41 -29.89 13.02
CA SER A 549 -25.32 -31.26 13.51
C SER A 549 -24.06 -31.49 14.32
N LYS A 550 -23.01 -30.68 14.11
CA LYS A 550 -21.69 -30.91 14.72
C LYS A 550 -20.86 -29.63 14.87
N ALA A 551 -20.20 -29.48 16.01
CA ALA A 551 -19.15 -28.50 16.26
C ALA A 551 -17.86 -29.19 16.72
N GLN A 552 -16.72 -28.69 16.27
CA GLN A 552 -15.40 -29.21 16.57
C GLN A 552 -14.48 -28.07 16.99
N ILE A 553 -13.70 -28.28 18.05
CA ILE A 553 -12.76 -27.29 18.56
C ILE A 553 -11.34 -27.79 18.25
N TYR A 554 -10.54 -26.95 17.61
CA TYR A 554 -9.14 -27.21 17.30
C TYR A 554 -8.24 -26.19 18.00
N ASP A 555 -7.04 -26.60 18.39
CA ASP A 555 -5.98 -25.64 18.72
C ASP A 555 -5.35 -25.06 17.43
N LEU A 556 -4.47 -24.06 17.57
CA LEU A 556 -3.80 -23.44 16.42
C LEU A 556 -2.80 -24.36 15.68
N SER A 557 -2.46 -25.52 16.25
CA SER A 557 -1.66 -26.53 15.54
C SER A 557 -2.51 -27.44 14.65
N GLY A 558 -3.84 -27.29 14.69
CA GLY A 558 -4.79 -28.12 13.95
C GLY A 558 -5.17 -29.41 14.68
N LYS A 559 -4.76 -29.59 15.94
CA LYS A 559 -5.14 -30.75 16.77
C LYS A 559 -6.60 -30.60 17.21
N LEU A 560 -7.40 -31.64 16.97
CA LEU A 560 -8.78 -31.72 17.44
C LEU A 560 -8.80 -31.88 18.96
N ILE A 561 -9.42 -30.93 19.65
CA ILE A 561 -9.53 -30.88 21.11
C ILE A 561 -10.85 -31.48 21.57
N GLU A 562 -11.96 -31.12 20.93
CA GLU A 562 -13.28 -31.58 21.32
C GLU A 562 -14.22 -31.67 20.11
N THR A 563 -15.21 -32.57 20.18
CA THR A 563 -16.30 -32.69 19.22
C THR A 563 -17.63 -32.72 19.96
N ILE A 564 -18.56 -31.87 19.54
CA ILE A 564 -19.87 -31.67 20.15
C ILE A 564 -20.93 -31.96 19.09
N GLU A 565 -21.72 -32.99 19.32
CA GLU A 565 -22.84 -33.36 18.44
C GLU A 565 -24.08 -32.53 18.82
N ASN A 566 -24.78 -32.00 17.81
CA ASN A 566 -25.97 -31.13 17.93
C ASN A 566 -25.79 -29.95 18.91
N PRO A 567 -24.71 -29.15 18.78
CA PRO A 567 -24.26 -28.17 19.77
C PRO A 567 -25.32 -27.13 20.13
N PHE A 568 -26.23 -26.81 19.21
CA PHE A 568 -27.20 -25.73 19.39
C PHE A 568 -28.67 -26.17 19.41
N LYS A 569 -28.93 -27.46 19.72
CA LYS A 569 -30.29 -27.99 19.78
C LYS A 569 -31.19 -27.23 20.77
N ASN A 570 -30.64 -26.88 21.94
CA ASN A 570 -31.38 -26.29 23.07
C ASN A 570 -30.86 -24.91 23.50
N SER A 571 -29.73 -24.45 22.96
CA SER A 571 -29.07 -23.20 23.36
C SER A 571 -28.16 -22.73 22.22
N ASN A 572 -27.78 -21.45 22.18
CA ASN A 572 -26.77 -20.95 21.26
C ASN A 572 -25.36 -20.88 21.89
N LYS A 573 -25.16 -21.60 23.01
CA LYS A 573 -23.95 -21.57 23.83
C LYS A 573 -23.18 -22.88 23.77
N ILE A 574 -21.85 -22.78 23.67
CA ILE A 574 -20.90 -23.88 23.88
C ILE A 574 -20.22 -23.68 25.23
N ASN A 575 -20.16 -24.76 26.03
CA ASN A 575 -19.42 -24.79 27.28
C ASN A 575 -18.00 -25.31 27.01
N LEU A 576 -17.01 -24.53 27.43
CA LEU A 576 -15.59 -24.71 27.17
C LEU A 576 -14.82 -25.18 28.41
N LYS A 577 -15.53 -25.73 29.40
CA LYS A 577 -14.95 -26.17 30.67
C LYS A 577 -13.87 -27.22 30.44
N GLY A 578 -12.63 -26.89 30.84
CA GLY A 578 -11.48 -27.78 30.72
C GLY A 578 -10.50 -27.40 29.59
N LEU A 579 -10.86 -26.42 28.74
CA LEU A 579 -9.92 -25.80 27.83
C LEU A 579 -8.94 -24.91 28.61
N VAL A 580 -7.65 -25.03 28.28
CA VAL A 580 -6.61 -24.16 28.85
C VAL A 580 -6.65 -22.78 28.18
N LYS A 581 -6.04 -21.78 28.79
CA LYS A 581 -5.93 -20.44 28.20
C LYS A 581 -5.20 -20.52 26.86
N GLY A 582 -5.77 -19.92 25.82
CA GLY A 582 -5.19 -20.03 24.49
C GLY A 582 -6.11 -19.63 23.35
N ASN A 583 -5.59 -19.76 22.14
CA ASN A 583 -6.31 -19.49 20.89
C ASN A 583 -6.86 -20.81 20.32
N TYR A 584 -8.12 -20.80 19.91
CA TYR A 584 -8.82 -21.96 19.37
C TYR A 584 -9.61 -21.61 18.11
N ILE A 585 -9.91 -22.63 17.32
CA ILE A 585 -10.78 -22.58 16.15
C ILE A 585 -12.02 -23.42 16.43
N LEU A 586 -13.19 -22.80 16.36
CA LEU A 586 -14.48 -23.49 16.33
C LEU A 586 -14.86 -23.74 14.86
N LYS A 587 -14.97 -25.01 14.47
CA LYS A 587 -15.42 -25.43 13.14
C LYS A 587 -16.74 -26.18 13.26
N THR A 588 -17.73 -25.79 12.48
CA THR A 588 -19.02 -26.50 12.35
C THR A 588 -19.18 -27.03 10.93
N ASP A 589 -20.29 -27.70 10.65
CA ASP A 589 -20.72 -28.09 9.31
C ASP A 589 -21.07 -26.90 8.40
N THR A 590 -21.28 -25.71 8.96
CA THR A 590 -21.74 -24.52 8.22
C THR A 590 -20.80 -23.30 8.29
N PHE A 591 -20.01 -23.16 9.36
CA PHE A 591 -19.06 -22.05 9.51
C PHE A 591 -17.83 -22.42 10.35
N SER A 592 -16.77 -21.61 10.25
CA SER A 592 -15.58 -21.71 11.11
C SER A 592 -15.18 -20.34 11.64
N THR A 593 -14.76 -20.25 12.90
CA THR A 593 -14.37 -18.98 13.53
C THR A 593 -13.35 -19.16 14.64
N LYS A 594 -12.54 -18.12 14.89
CA LYS A 594 -11.50 -18.13 15.93
C LYS A 594 -12.04 -17.52 17.21
N PHE A 595 -11.69 -18.11 18.36
CA PHE A 595 -11.95 -17.52 19.67
C PHE A 595 -10.76 -17.70 20.62
N ILE A 596 -10.71 -16.85 21.65
CA ILE A 596 -9.67 -16.84 22.67
C ILE A 596 -10.31 -17.28 23.99
N VAL A 597 -9.68 -18.20 24.71
CA VAL A 597 -10.03 -18.56 26.10
C VAL A 597 -9.04 -17.85 27.02
N GLU A 598 -9.57 -17.00 27.91
CA GLU A 598 -8.79 -16.21 28.88
C GLU A 598 -8.81 -16.76 30.30
#